data_AF-A0A524GC71-F1
#
_entry.id   AF-A0A524GC71-F1
#
_cell.length_a   1.000
_cell.length_b   1.000
_cell.length_c   1.000
_cell.angle_alpha   90.00
_cell.angle_beta   90.00
_cell.angle_gamma   90.00
#
_symmetry.space_group_name_H-M   'P 1'
#
loop_
_entity.id
_entity.type
_entity.pdbx_description
1 polymer ?
#
loop_
_entity_poly.entity_id
_entity_poly.type
_entity_poly.pdbx_seq_one_letter_code
_entity_poly.pdbx_strand_id
1 'polypeptide(L)' 'MPQEKKYYIKCRLAAFVDKHAVLETEDRQRINWPIKNLPDDIRQGDDFRLVVSSSMTEDEEIKKTAKEIINQILND' A
#
# COMPACT_ATOMS: atom_id res chain seq x y z
N MET A 1 -0.62 -22.01 -6.84
CA MET A 1 -0.87 -20.56 -7.00
C MET A 1 0.39 -19.84 -6.58
N PRO A 2 1.06 -19.06 -7.44
CA PRO A 2 2.19 -18.26 -6.99
C PRO A 2 1.67 -17.18 -6.04
N GLN A 3 2.14 -17.18 -4.80
CA GLN A 3 1.88 -16.09 -3.87
C GLN A 3 2.64 -14.87 -4.40
N GLU A 4 1.92 -13.86 -4.88
CA GLU A 4 2.49 -12.56 -5.23
C GLU A 4 3.17 -11.99 -3.98
N LYS A 5 4.50 -11.94 -3.99
CA LYS A 5 5.26 -11.25 -2.94
C LYS A 5 5.00 -9.75 -3.09
N LYS A 6 3.92 -9.26 -2.48
CA LYS A 6 3.71 -7.82 -2.30
C LYS A 6 4.79 -7.36 -1.32
N TYR A 7 5.75 -6.58 -1.79
CA TYR A 7 6.72 -5.93 -0.94
C TYR A 7 6.00 -4.80 -0.21
N TYR A 8 5.74 -5.01 1.08
CA TYR A 8 5.14 -4.00 1.93
C TYR A 8 5.98 -3.76 3.17
N ILE A 9 5.91 -2.54 3.67
CA ILE A 9 6.49 -2.13 4.94
C ILE A 9 5.33 -1.90 5.90
N LYS A 10 5.35 -2.57 7.05
CA LYS A 10 4.40 -2.26 8.13
C LYS A 10 4.87 -1.03 8.86
N CYS A 11 3.95 -0.11 9.06
CA CYS A 11 4.22 1.16 9.69
C CYS A 11 3.15 1.47 10.72
N ARG A 12 3.56 2.11 11.80
CA ARG A 12 2.68 2.79 12.75
C ARG A 12 2.76 4.29 12.54
N LEU A 13 1.63 4.98 12.57
CA LEU A 13 1.62 6.44 12.57
C LEU A 13 2.07 6.95 13.95
N ALA A 14 3.30 7.44 14.06
CA ALA A 14 3.88 7.85 15.34
C ALA A 14 3.49 9.28 15.73
N ALA A 15 3.45 10.22 14.78
CA ALA A 15 3.08 11.61 15.01
C ALA A 15 2.76 12.36 13.71
N PHE A 16 2.12 13.52 13.84
CA PHE A 16 2.05 14.54 12.79
C PHE A 16 2.95 15.73 13.17
N VAL A 17 3.77 16.19 12.23
CA VAL A 17 4.68 17.33 12.40
C VAL A 17 4.58 18.21 11.15
N ASP A 18 4.03 19.42 11.31
CA ASP A 18 3.76 20.37 10.25
C ASP A 18 2.95 19.76 9.08
N LYS A 19 3.60 19.52 7.94
CA LYS A 19 3.01 18.95 6.71
C LYS A 19 3.36 17.48 6.49
N HIS A 20 4.02 16.86 7.48
CA HIS A 20 4.50 15.50 7.41
C HIS A 20 3.95 14.65 8.56
N ALA A 21 3.78 13.38 8.28
CA ALA A 21 3.58 12.33 9.26
C ALA A 21 4.91 11.62 9.52
N VAL A 22 5.17 11.29 10.79
CA VAL A 22 6.28 10.43 11.18
C VAL A 22 5.75 9.02 11.29
N LEU A 23 6.23 8.14 10.42
CA LEU A 23 5.89 6.72 10.42
C LEU A 23 7.01 5.94 11.09
N GLU A 24 6.67 5.01 11.97
CA GLU A 24 7.61 4.12 12.62
C GLU A 24 7.42 2.70 12.10
N THR A 25 8.51 2.08 11.64
CA THR A 25 8.50 0.69 11.14
C THR A 25 8.80 -0.31 12.26
N GLU A 26 8.58 -1.60 12.01
CA GLU A 26 8.89 -2.67 13.00
C GLU A 26 10.38 -2.70 13.40
N ASP A 27 11.29 -2.30 12.51
CA ASP A 27 12.72 -2.17 12.77
C ASP A 27 13.13 -0.80 13.34
N ARG A 28 12.15 -0.02 13.82
CA ARG A 28 12.31 1.30 14.46
C ARG A 28 12.88 2.39 13.54
N GLN A 29 12.84 2.20 12.23
CA GLN A 29 13.13 3.28 11.30
C GLN A 29 12.01 4.32 11.35
N ARG A 30 12.37 5.58 11.08
CA ARG A 30 11.43 6.68 10.99
C ARG A 30 11.38 7.21 9.57
N ILE A 31 10.18 7.26 9.02
CA ILE A 31 9.93 7.75 7.67
C ILE A 31 9.11 9.04 7.78
N ASN A 32 9.62 10.13 7.24
CA ASN A 32 8.86 11.37 7.07
C ASN A 32 8.01 11.23 5.81
N TRP A 33 6.69 11.17 5.98
CA TRP A 33 5.74 10.94 4.89
C TRP A 33 4.82 12.14 4.70
N PRO A 34 4.49 12.56 3.48
CA PRO A 34 3.55 13.67 3.28
C PRO A 34 2.14 13.33 3.79
N ILE A 35 1.54 14.22 4.59
CA ILE A 35 0.18 13.99 5.16
C ILE A 35 -0.87 13.82 4.06
N LYS A 36 -0.73 14.55 2.95
CA LYS A 36 -1.64 14.47 1.78
C LYS A 36 -1.72 13.09 1.11
N ASN A 37 -0.75 12.21 1.39
CA ASN A 37 -0.69 10.86 0.83
C ASN A 37 -1.14 9.80 1.86
N LEU A 38 -1.73 10.22 2.98
CA LEU A 38 -2.32 9.33 3.96
C LEU A 38 -3.85 9.27 3.78
N PRO A 39 -4.49 8.18 4.23
CA PRO A 39 -5.95 8.12 4.35
C PRO A 39 -6.47 9.22 5.29
N ASP A 40 -7.63 9.79 4.97
CA ASP A 40 -8.23 10.89 5.75
C ASP A 40 -8.65 10.48 7.16
N ASP A 41 -8.85 9.18 7.40
CA ASP A 41 -9.32 8.62 8.66
C ASP A 41 -8.21 8.12 9.59
N ILE A 42 -6.94 8.20 9.16
CA ILE A 42 -5.81 7.68 9.92
C ILE A 42 -5.52 8.53 11.17
N ARG A 43 -5.26 7.87 12.29
CA ARG A 43 -4.99 8.48 13.58
C ARG A 43 -3.62 8.08 14.11
N GLN A 44 -3.06 8.94 14.95
CA GLN A 44 -1.82 8.62 15.66
C GLN A 44 -2.00 7.33 16.46
N GLY A 45 -1.05 6.41 16.29
CA GLY A 45 -1.07 5.06 16.86
C GLY A 45 -1.58 3.97 15.91
N ASP A 46 -2.20 4.34 14.78
CA ASP A 46 -2.74 3.37 13.83
C ASP A 46 -1.63 2.62 13.08
N ASP A 47 -1.85 1.33 12.88
CA ASP A 47 -0.98 0.44 12.11
C ASP A 47 -1.51 0.29 10.69
N PHE A 48 -0.64 0.45 9.69
CA PHE A 48 -0.97 0.34 8.27
C PHE A 48 0.19 -0.24 7.45
N ARG A 49 -0.05 -0.48 6.16
CA ARG A 49 0.95 -1.04 5.24
C ARG A 49 1.26 -0.04 4.14
N LEU A 50 2.53 0.31 3.99
CA LEU A 50 3.05 0.95 2.79
C LEU A 50 3.36 -0.13 1.76
N VAL A 51 2.66 -0.12 0.64
CA VAL A 51 2.89 -1.06 -0.47
C VAL A 51 3.73 -0.36 -1.51
N VAL A 52 4.83 -1.00 -1.92
CA VAL A 52 5.69 -0.50 -3.00
C VAL A 52 5.37 -1.30 -4.25
N SER A 53 4.82 -0.63 -5.26
CA SER A 53 4.61 -1.17 -6.60
C SER A 53 5.65 -0.60 -7.57
N SER A 54 6.01 -1.39 -8.57
CA SER A 54 6.72 -0.92 -9.76
C SER A 54 5.76 -0.85 -10.94
N SER A 55 6.06 -0.02 -11.94
CA SER A 55 5.24 0.11 -13.16
C SER A 55 5.00 -1.23 -13.85
N MET A 56 5.97 -2.13 -13.80
CA MET A 56 5.84 -3.49 -14.33
C MET A 56 4.79 -4.33 -13.56
N THR A 57 4.71 -4.18 -12.23
CA THR A 57 3.71 -4.91 -11.42
C THR A 57 2.29 -4.37 -11.61
N GLU A 58 2.13 -3.09 -11.90
CA GLU A 58 0.81 -2.46 -12.09
C GLU A 58 0.17 -2.90 -13.42
N ASP A 59 0.96 -2.93 -14.50
CA ASP A 59 0.51 -3.45 -15.80
C ASP A 59 0.12 -4.93 -15.75
N GLU A 60 0.82 -5.74 -14.95
CA GLU A 60 0.51 -7.14 -14.73
C GLU A 60 -0.80 -7.32 -13.93
N GLU A 61 -1.02 -6.52 -12.88
CA GLU A 61 -2.28 -6.51 -12.13
C GLU A 61 -3.46 -6.12 -13.02
N ILE A 62 -3.34 -5.06 -13.83
CA ILE A 62 -4.39 -4.62 -14.76
C ILE A 62 -4.73 -5.74 -15.77
N LYS A 63 -3.70 -6.36 -16.37
CA LYS A 63 -3.91 -7.47 -17.33
C LYS A 63 -4.57 -8.68 -16.68
N LYS A 64 -4.22 -8.98 -15.42
CA LYS A 64 -4.82 -10.08 -14.67
C LYS A 64 -6.28 -9.81 -14.36
N THR A 65 -6.61 -8.62 -13.86
CA THR A 65 -7.99 -8.21 -13.60
C THR A 65 -8.84 -8.23 -14.88
N ALA A 66 -8.30 -7.72 -15.99
CA ALA A 66 -9.00 -7.77 -17.28
C ALA A 66 -9.28 -9.21 -17.73
N LYS A 67 -8.31 -10.13 -17.57
CA LYS A 67 -8.50 -11.56 -17.88
C LYS A 67 -9.55 -12.21 -16.99
N GLU A 68 -9.57 -11.90 -15.70
CA GLU A 68 -10.55 -12.44 -14.75
C GLU A 68 -11.97 -11.99 -15.10
N ILE A 69 -12.16 -10.71 -15.43
CA ILE A 69 -13.44 -10.17 -15.88
C ILE A 69 -13.90 -10.84 -17.18
N ILE A 70 -13.02 -10.95 -18.18
CA ILE A 70 -13.33 -11.61 -19.46
C ILE A 70 -13.71 -13.07 -19.24
N ASN A 71 -12.98 -13.80 -18.38
CA ASN A 71 -13.29 -15.18 -18.06
C ASN A 71 -14.61 -15.35 -17.29
N GLN A 72 -15.01 -14.37 -16.48
CA GLN A 72 -16.33 -14.39 -15.84
C GLN A 72 -17.44 -14.20 -16.86
N ILE A 73 -17.27 -13.29 -17.81
CA ILE A 73 -18.26 -13.03 -18.88
C ILE A 73 -18.41 -14.22 -19.84
N LEU A 74 -17.32 -14.94 -20.12
CA LEU A 74 -17.31 -16.07 -21.07
C LEU A 74 -17.76 -17.42 -20.46
N ASN A 75 -17.82 -17.52 -19.13
CA ASN A 75 -18.24 -18.74 -18.43
C ASN A 75 -19.68 -18.66 -17.87
N ASP A 76 -20.41 -17.58 -18.18
CA ASP A 76 -21.87 -17.48 -18.11
C ASP A 76 -22.50 -17.79 -19.49
#